data_AF-A0A6G0W0Q3-F1
#
_entry.id   AF-A0A6G0W0Q3-F1
#
_cell.length_a   1.000
_cell.length_b   1.000
_cell.length_c   1.000
_cell.angle_alpha   90.00
_cell.angle_beta   90.00
_cell.angle_gamma   90.00
#
_symmetry.space_group_name_H-M   'P 1'
#
loop_
_entity.id
_entity.type
_entity.pdbx_description
1 polymer ?
#
loop_
_entity_poly.entity_id
_entity_poly.type
_entity_poly.pdbx_seq_one_letter_code
_entity_poly.pdbx_strand_id
1 'polypeptide(L)' 'MFNTDGLPLSKSSSSQLWPILGSVIGFKEVFVIGLYHSFSSKPKDVDIYFHDFLQEAKLLVEE' A
#
# COMPACT_ATOMS: atom_id res chain seq x y z
N MET A 1 0.62 -8.35 -7.66
CA MET A 1 -0.15 -7.22 -8.26
C MET A 1 -0.36 -6.20 -7.16
N PHE A 2 -0.32 -4.90 -7.47
CA PHE A 2 -0.46 -3.83 -6.46
C PHE A 2 -1.72 -3.01 -6.70
N ASN A 3 -2.49 -2.71 -5.64
CA ASN A 3 -3.70 -1.89 -5.71
C ASN A 3 -3.70 -0.80 -4.63
N THR A 4 -4.29 0.36 -4.96
CA THR A 4 -4.40 1.54 -4.10
C THR A 4 -5.77 2.20 -4.27
N ASP A 5 -6.74 1.85 -3.43
CA ASP A 5 -8.08 2.45 -3.42
C ASP A 5 -8.33 3.27 -2.16
N GLY A 6 -9.01 4.41 -2.27
CA GLY A 6 -9.28 5.31 -1.15
C GLY A 6 -10.43 4.81 -0.26
N LEU A 7 -10.14 4.53 1.01
CA LEU A 7 -11.10 4.14 2.02
C LEU A 7 -11.48 5.35 2.90
N PRO A 8 -12.75 5.75 2.99
CA PRO A 8 -13.16 6.84 3.87
C PRO A 8 -13.00 6.45 5.34
N LEU A 9 -12.33 7.29 6.13
CA LEU A 9 -12.07 7.05 7.55
C LEU A 9 -13.24 7.44 8.46
N SER A 10 -14.03 8.44 8.07
CA SER A 10 -15.20 8.87 8.84
C SER A 10 -16.30 9.39 7.93
N LYS A 11 -17.54 9.35 8.41
CA LYS A 11 -18.73 9.81 7.65
C LYS A 11 -18.78 11.33 7.44
N SER A 12 -18.01 12.10 8.21
CA SER A 12 -18.12 13.56 8.29
C SER A 12 -16.82 14.31 7.97
N SER A 13 -15.79 13.61 7.49
CA SER A 13 -14.55 14.24 7.03
C SER A 13 -14.16 13.71 5.67
N SER A 14 -13.46 14.53 4.88
CA SER A 14 -12.85 14.11 3.61
C SER A 14 -11.62 13.20 3.82
N SER A 15 -11.35 12.79 5.06
CA SER A 15 -10.22 11.95 5.42
C SER A 15 -10.32 10.57 4.78
N GLN A 16 -9.28 10.18 4.06
CA GLN A 16 -9.16 8.91 3.33
C GLN A 16 -7.85 8.21 3.70
N LEU A 17 -7.94 6.91 3.90
CA LEU A 17 -6.78 6.01 3.88
C LEU A 17 -6.63 5.41 2.48
N TRP A 18 -5.40 5.38 2.01
CA TRP A 18 -5.00 4.73 0.77
C TRP A 18 -4.06 3.58 1.16
N PRO A 19 -4.60 2.37 1.43
CA PRO A 19 -3.79 1.19 1.64
C PRO A 19 -3.04 0.82 0.36
N ILE A 20 -1.77 0.49 0.54
CA ILE A 20 -0.90 -0.05 -0.50
C ILE A 20 -0.86 -1.55 -0.26
N LEU A 21 -1.52 -2.29 -1.14
CA LEU A 21 -1.74 -3.72 -0.99
C LEU A 21 -0.79 -4.53 -1.87
N GLY A 22 -0.21 -5.58 -1.30
CA GLY A 22 0.60 -6.57 -1.97
C GLY A 22 -0.16 -7.89 -2.16
N SER A 23 0.10 -8.56 -3.29
CA SER A 23 -0.31 -9.95 -3.52
C SER A 23 0.82 -10.73 -4.19
N VAL A 24 1.04 -11.96 -3.74
CA VAL A 24 2.03 -12.88 -4.30
C VAL A 24 1.35 -13.86 -5.25
N ILE A 25 1.91 -14.06 -6.43
CA ILE A 25 1.39 -15.03 -7.40
C ILE A 25 1.48 -16.43 -6.78
N GLY A 26 0.37 -17.17 -6.80
CA GLY A 26 0.27 -18.50 -6.19
C GLY A 26 -0.28 -18.50 -4.76
N PHE A 27 -0.46 -17.33 -4.14
CA PHE A 27 -1.10 -17.16 -2.85
C PHE A 27 -2.41 -16.40 -3.01
N LYS A 28 -3.42 -16.69 -2.17
CA LYS A 28 -4.72 -16.00 -2.20
C LYS A 28 -4.73 -14.76 -1.31
N GLU A 29 -3.75 -14.67 -0.44
CA GLU A 29 -3.65 -13.68 0.61
C GLU A 29 -3.18 -12.34 0.04
N VAL A 30 -3.88 -11.30 0.46
CA VAL A 30 -3.51 -9.90 0.21
C VAL A 30 -3.06 -9.33 1.55
N PHE A 31 -1.97 -8.58 1.54
CA PHE A 31 -1.40 -7.97 2.75
C PHE A 31 -1.12 -6.49 2.54
N VAL A 32 -1.04 -5.75 3.65
CA VAL A 32 -0.74 -4.32 3.64
C VAL A 32 0.77 -4.12 3.64
N ILE A 33 1.27 -3.38 2.65
CA ILE A 33 2.67 -2.95 2.56
C ILE A 33 2.84 -1.57 3.22
N GLY A 34 1.86 -0.68 3.02
CA GLY A 34 1.87 0.67 3.57
C GLY A 34 0.49 1.28 3.67
N LEU A 35 0.37 2.33 4.50
CA LEU A 35 -0.85 3.11 4.68
C LEU A 35 -0.56 4.59 4.48
N TYR A 36 -1.23 5.20 3.51
CA TYR A 36 -1.16 6.64 3.30
C TYR A 36 -2.45 7.33 3.73
N HIS A 37 -2.35 8.38 4.53
CA HIS A 37 -3.47 9.20 4.95
C HIS A 37 -3.49 10.51 4.17
N SER A 38 -4.67 10.89 3.66
CA SER A 38 -4.88 12.19 3.01
C SER A 38 -6.30 12.70 3.24
N PHE A 39 -6.54 13.96 2.91
CA PHE A 39 -7.88 14.56 2.93
C PHE A 39 -8.58 14.60 1.57
N SER A 40 -7.90 14.23 0.47
CA SER A 40 -8.50 14.38 -0.86
C SER A 40 -7.81 13.64 -2.01
N SER A 41 -6.65 13.01 -1.80
CA SER A 41 -5.87 12.51 -2.94
C SER A 41 -5.01 11.32 -2.58
N LYS A 42 -4.91 10.36 -3.51
CA LYS A 42 -3.87 9.32 -3.55
C LYS A 42 -2.46 9.90 -3.44
N PRO A 43 -1.49 9.10 -2.97
CA PRO A 43 -0.09 9.54 -2.93
C PRO A 43 0.39 9.87 -4.35
N LYS A 44 1.18 10.95 -4.48
CA LYS A 44 1.72 11.38 -5.78
C LYS A 44 2.76 10.41 -6.33
N ASP A 45 3.48 9.80 -5.42
CA ASP A 45 4.51 8.81 -5.68
C ASP A 45 4.26 7.66 -4.71
N VAL A 46 3.99 6.48 -5.23
CA VAL A 46 3.77 5.28 -4.42
C VAL A 46 5.08 4.54 -4.16
N ASP A 47 6.12 4.81 -4.96
CA ASP A 47 7.40 4.11 -4.91
C ASP A 47 8.15 4.43 -3.61
N ILE A 48 7.90 5.61 -3.02
CA ILE A 48 8.43 5.98 -1.70
C ILE A 48 7.96 5.04 -0.57
N TYR A 49 6.81 4.38 -0.73
CA TYR A 49 6.30 3.41 0.24
C TYR A 49 6.69 1.97 -0.13
N PHE A 50 7.10 1.74 -1.37
CA PHE A 50 7.57 0.45 -1.83
C PHE A 50 9.08 0.27 -1.63
N HIS A 51 9.87 1.34 -1.57
CA HIS A 51 11.33 1.24 -1.57
C HIS A 51 11.84 0.29 -0.48
N ASP A 52 11.48 0.54 0.78
CA ASP A 52 11.94 -0.24 1.93
C ASP A 52 11.46 -1.69 1.84
N PHE A 53 10.17 -1.89 1.54
CA PHE A 53 9.58 -3.22 1.35
C PHE A 53 10.27 -4.02 0.23
N LEU A 54 10.58 -3.38 -0.90
CA LEU A 54 11.23 -4.04 -2.03
C LEU A 54 12.69 -4.39 -1.73
N GLN A 55 13.41 -3.57 -0.96
CA GLN A 55 14.78 -3.89 -0.55
C GLN A 55 14.78 -5.12 0.38
N GLU A 56 13.93 -5.13 1.40
CA GLU A 56 13.81 -6.25 2.31
C GLU A 56 13.36 -7.54 1.60
N ALA A 57 12.35 -7.44 0.72
CA ALA A 57 11.87 -8.58 -0.04
C ALA A 57 12.94 -9.18 -0.97
N LYS A 58 13.79 -8.35 -1.58
CA LYS A 58 14.92 -8.84 -2.38
C LYS A 58 15.93 -9.62 -1.55
N LEU A 59 16.29 -9.09 -0.38
CA LEU A 59 17.19 -9.77 0.54
C LEU A 59 16.67 -11.16 0.95
N LEU A 60 15.36 -11.27 1.19
CA LEU A 60 14.72 -12.55 1.55
C LEU A 60 14.62 -13.56 0.40
N VAL A 61 14.60 -13.11 -0.86
CA VAL A 61 14.52 -13.98 -2.04
C VAL A 61 15.90 -14.46 -2.48
N GLU A 62 16.96 -13.72 -2.13
CA GLU A 62 18.34 -14.05 -2.46
C GLU A 62 19.02 -14.98 -1.42
N GLU A 63 18.36 -15.30 -0.30
CA GLU A 63 18.71 -16.40 0.63
C GLU A 63 18.12 -17.75 0.17
#